data_AF-A0A485JIB9-F1
#
_entry.id   AF-A0A485JIB9-F1
#
_cell.length_a   1.000
_cell.length_b   1.000
_cell.length_c   1.000
_cell.angle_alpha   90.00
_cell.angle_beta   90.00
_cell.angle_gamma   90.00
#
_symmetry.space_group_name_H-M   'P 1'
#
loop_
_entity.id
_entity.type
_entity.pdbx_description
1 polymer ?
#
loop_
_entity_poly.entity_id
_entity_poly.type
_entity_poly.pdbx_seq_one_letter_code
_entity_poly.pdbx_strand_id
1 'polypeptide(L)'
;MFQQKPVYISSFFAGNMSPDGYRQLLEQVKTTGVNVWVQDGSGVNKLTAEQRERYLQASADCQSSAPASGIVYELFVAGKGKTFTAKPKPDAEIASLLAKRSSCGKDTLYFSLRYLPVAHGILEY
;
A
#
# COMPACT_ATOMS: atom_id res chain seq x y z
N MET A 1 -4.58 -33.86 5.07
CA MET A 1 -3.64 -32.72 5.20
C MET A 1 -4.46 -31.45 5.07
N PHE A 2 -4.45 -30.56 6.06
CA PHE A 2 -5.07 -29.24 5.89
C PHE A 2 -4.23 -28.43 4.91
N GLN A 3 -4.84 -27.98 3.81
CA GLN A 3 -4.19 -27.06 2.87
C GLN A 3 -4.00 -25.73 3.61
N GLN A 4 -2.74 -25.36 3.90
CA GLN A 4 -2.46 -24.07 4.52
C GLN A 4 -2.89 -22.97 3.54
N LYS A 5 -3.82 -22.13 3.98
CA LYS A 5 -4.24 -20.95 3.22
C LYS A 5 -3.16 -19.88 3.33
N PRO A 6 -2.87 -19.12 2.26
CA PRO A 6 -1.87 -18.08 2.33
C PRO A 6 -2.31 -16.98 3.30
N VAL A 7 -1.39 -16.54 4.15
CA VAL A 7 -1.61 -15.43 5.10
C VAL A 7 -0.94 -14.19 4.55
N TYR A 8 -1.64 -13.06 4.64
CA TYR A 8 -1.15 -11.75 4.21
C TYR A 8 -1.27 -10.74 5.35
N ILE A 9 -0.28 -9.86 5.45
CA ILE A 9 -0.37 -8.63 6.25
C ILE A 9 -0.24 -7.42 5.35
N SER A 10 -0.88 -6.32 5.75
CA SER A 10 -0.69 -5.01 5.14
C SER A 10 0.21 -4.17 6.03
N SER A 11 1.38 -3.79 5.51
CA SER A 11 2.40 -3.01 6.20
C SER A 11 2.51 -1.60 5.60
N PHE A 12 2.92 -0.64 6.42
CA PHE A 12 3.12 0.76 6.01
C PHE A 12 4.46 1.29 6.53
N PHE A 13 4.88 2.42 5.97
CA PHE A 13 6.08 3.15 6.39
C PHE A 13 5.74 4.62 6.68
N ALA A 14 6.45 5.22 7.64
CA ALA A 14 6.17 6.59 8.10
C ALA A 14 7.43 7.46 8.26
N GLY A 15 8.62 6.99 7.83
CA GLY A 15 9.86 7.75 7.93
C GLY A 15 10.75 7.45 9.14
N ASN A 16 10.26 6.71 10.12
CA ASN A 16 10.99 6.40 11.36
C ASN A 16 12.09 5.33 11.19
N MET A 17 12.07 4.60 10.07
CA MET A 17 13.02 3.55 9.71
C MET A 17 13.48 3.80 8.28
N SER A 18 14.75 3.60 7.94
CA SER A 18 15.23 3.81 6.57
C SER A 18 14.54 2.86 5.57
N PRO A 19 14.52 3.18 4.26
CA PRO A 19 14.00 2.28 3.24
C PRO A 19 14.63 0.88 3.27
N ASP A 20 15.96 0.80 3.47
CA ASP A 20 16.67 -0.48 3.59
C ASP A 20 16.32 -1.25 4.86
N GLY A 21 16.20 -0.55 6.00
CA GLY A 21 15.76 -1.17 7.25
C GLY A 21 14.34 -1.73 7.12
N TYR A 22 13.45 -0.98 6.46
CA TYR A 22 12.08 -1.42 6.19
C TYR A 22 12.06 -2.64 5.27
N ARG A 23 12.86 -2.64 4.19
CA ARG A 23 13.05 -3.81 3.31
C ARG A 23 13.50 -5.04 4.11
N GLN A 24 14.53 -4.92 4.95
CA GLN A 24 15.03 -6.03 5.77
C GLN A 24 13.98 -6.57 6.74
N LEU A 25 13.18 -5.68 7.36
CA LEU A 25 12.06 -6.10 8.19
C LEU A 25 11.05 -6.95 7.39
N LEU A 26 10.69 -6.51 6.18
CA LEU A 26 9.75 -7.26 5.34
C LEU A 26 10.33 -8.61 4.88
N GLU A 27 11.63 -8.67 4.61
CA GLU A 27 12.33 -9.95 4.33
C GLU A 27 12.19 -10.92 5.50
N GLN A 28 12.42 -10.45 6.74
CA GLN A 28 12.27 -11.27 7.94
C GLN A 28 10.83 -11.73 8.17
N VAL A 29 9.83 -10.88 7.89
CA VAL A 29 8.42 -11.32 7.94
C VAL A 29 8.17 -12.42 6.92
N LYS A 30 8.67 -12.27 5.70
CA LYS A 30 8.47 -13.25 4.63
C LYS A 30 9.05 -14.62 4.96
N THR A 31 10.18 -14.70 5.67
CA THR A 31 10.77 -16.00 6.07
C THR A 31 9.90 -16.78 7.06
N THR A 32 8.92 -16.13 7.72
CA THR A 32 7.94 -16.79 8.58
C THR A 32 6.81 -17.48 7.80
N GLY A 33 6.77 -17.32 6.47
CA GLY A 33 5.70 -17.84 5.61
C GLY A 33 4.51 -16.87 5.42
N VAL A 34 4.61 -15.64 5.96
CA VAL A 34 3.60 -14.58 5.80
C VAL A 34 3.93 -13.71 4.60
N ASN A 35 2.95 -13.48 3.73
CA ASN A 35 3.06 -12.55 2.61
C ASN A 35 2.82 -11.11 3.08
N VAL A 36 3.45 -10.14 2.42
CA VAL A 36 3.33 -8.72 2.79
C VAL A 36 2.88 -7.90 1.60
N TRP A 37 1.81 -7.12 1.79
CA TRP A 37 1.49 -6.00 0.91
C TRP A 37 1.91 -4.68 1.55
N VAL A 38 2.48 -3.78 0.75
CA VAL A 38 2.95 -2.48 1.23
C VAL A 38 1.97 -1.39 0.81
N GLN A 39 1.51 -0.60 1.77
CA GLN A 39 0.70 0.60 1.49
C GLN A 39 1.58 1.71 0.91
N ASP A 40 1.07 2.41 -0.11
CA ASP A 40 1.83 3.44 -0.82
C ASP A 40 2.01 4.76 -0.03
N GLY A 41 1.31 4.89 1.10
CA GLY A 41 1.38 6.02 2.03
C GLY A 41 0.86 7.34 1.46
N SER A 42 0.25 7.31 0.27
CA SER A 42 -0.15 8.50 -0.47
C SER A 42 -1.37 9.19 0.13
N GLY A 43 -2.20 8.46 0.89
CA GLY A 43 -3.39 8.99 1.53
C GLY A 43 -3.10 9.64 2.87
N VAL A 44 -2.20 9.07 3.66
CA VAL A 44 -1.76 9.69 4.93
C VAL A 44 -0.81 10.87 4.69
N ASN A 45 -0.04 10.84 3.60
CA ASN A 45 0.84 11.92 3.15
C ASN A 45 1.82 12.42 4.23
N LYS A 46 2.37 11.50 5.04
CA LYS A 46 3.43 11.80 6.03
C LYS A 46 4.78 12.06 5.38
N LEU A 47 5.01 11.47 4.21
CA LEU A 47 6.25 11.55 3.45
C LEU A 47 5.96 12.17 2.08
N THR A 48 6.93 12.88 1.53
CA THR A 48 6.84 13.42 0.16
C THR A 48 6.74 12.28 -0.87
N ALA A 49 6.30 12.58 -2.09
CA ALA A 49 6.22 11.57 -3.14
C ALA A 49 7.57 10.88 -3.40
N GLU A 50 8.67 11.65 -3.41
CA GLU A 50 10.02 11.16 -3.63
C GLU A 50 10.49 10.27 -2.46
N GLN A 51 10.11 10.61 -1.23
CA GLN A 51 10.41 9.78 -0.08
C GLN A 51 9.64 8.46 -0.14
N ARG A 52 8.33 8.48 -0.44
CA ARG A 52 7.50 7.27 -0.58
C ARG A 52 8.05 6.36 -1.67
N GLU A 53 8.45 6.93 -2.80
CA GLU A 53 9.03 6.20 -3.92
C GLU A 53 10.28 5.41 -3.50
N ARG A 54 11.17 5.97 -2.66
CA ARG A 54 12.35 5.23 -2.17
C ARG A 54 11.98 3.99 -1.35
N TYR A 55 10.91 4.06 -0.54
CA TYR A 55 10.43 2.88 0.20
C TYR A 55 9.83 1.85 -0.74
N LEU A 56 9.02 2.28 -1.71
CA LEU A 56 8.40 1.40 -2.69
C LEU A 56 9.44 0.71 -3.57
N GLN A 57 10.47 1.44 -4.00
CA GLN A 57 11.61 0.89 -4.74
C GLN A 57 12.35 -0.18 -3.96
N ALA A 58 12.67 0.09 -2.69
CA ALA A 58 13.38 -0.87 -1.85
C ALA A 58 12.53 -2.11 -1.51
N SER A 59 11.21 -1.97 -1.35
CA SER A 59 10.38 -3.01 -0.75
C SER A 59 9.44 -3.74 -1.71
N ALA A 60 8.97 -3.09 -2.76
CA ALA A 60 7.86 -3.55 -3.59
C ALA A 60 8.11 -3.51 -5.11
N ASP A 61 9.23 -2.97 -5.57
CA ASP A 61 9.57 -2.90 -7.00
C ASP A 61 9.85 -4.29 -7.62
N CYS A 62 10.08 -4.33 -8.92
CA CYS A 62 10.34 -5.51 -9.73
C CYS A 62 11.65 -6.24 -9.43
N GLN A 63 12.54 -5.65 -8.63
CA GLN A 63 13.80 -6.28 -8.28
C GLN A 63 13.55 -7.55 -7.46
N SER A 64 14.27 -8.63 -7.75
CA SER A 64 14.13 -9.93 -7.05
C SER A 64 14.35 -9.83 -5.54
N SER A 65 15.09 -8.79 -5.11
CA SER A 65 15.36 -8.46 -3.70
C SER A 65 14.22 -7.72 -2.99
N ALA A 66 13.19 -7.26 -3.71
CA ALA A 66 12.07 -6.54 -3.11
C ALA A 66 11.07 -7.54 -2.48
N PRO A 67 10.99 -7.64 -1.14
CA PRO A 67 10.30 -8.74 -0.45
C PRO A 67 8.78 -8.72 -0.59
N ALA A 68 8.17 -7.54 -0.79
CA ALA A 68 6.72 -7.41 -0.78
C ALA A 68 6.07 -8.17 -1.95
N SER A 69 4.94 -8.80 -1.64
CA SER A 69 4.09 -9.51 -2.60
C SER A 69 3.27 -8.57 -3.46
N GLY A 70 3.13 -7.28 -3.10
CA GLY A 70 2.36 -6.30 -3.85
C GLY A 70 2.23 -4.95 -3.16
N ILE A 71 1.53 -4.04 -3.84
CA ILE A 71 1.26 -2.67 -3.38
C ILE A 71 -0.24 -2.49 -3.12
N VAL A 72 -0.57 -1.85 -2.00
CA VAL A 72 -1.90 -1.33 -1.68
C VAL A 72 -1.90 0.17 -1.98
N TYR A 73 -2.64 0.58 -3.00
CA TYR A 73 -2.83 1.99 -3.34
C TYR A 73 -3.96 2.59 -2.51
N GLU A 74 -3.64 3.61 -1.71
CA GLU A 74 -4.62 4.32 -0.89
C GLU A 74 -5.47 5.25 -1.77
N LEU A 75 -6.79 5.09 -1.75
CA LEU A 75 -7.74 5.86 -2.56
C LEU A 75 -8.27 7.12 -1.86
N PHE A 76 -7.72 7.43 -0.68
CA PHE A 76 -8.20 8.52 0.17
C PHE A 76 -7.12 9.56 0.42
N VAL A 77 -7.52 10.68 1.01
CA VAL A 77 -6.65 11.69 1.61
C VAL A 77 -7.08 11.84 3.07
N ALA A 78 -6.14 11.62 4.00
CA ALA A 78 -6.37 11.77 5.42
C ALA A 78 -6.57 13.26 5.78
N GLY A 79 -7.56 13.52 6.63
CA GLY A 79 -7.76 14.82 7.24
C GLY A 79 -6.67 15.16 8.26
N LYS A 80 -6.55 16.45 8.59
CA LYS A 80 -5.65 16.94 9.63
C LYS A 80 -6.37 16.86 10.98
N GLY A 81 -5.77 16.22 11.98
CA GLY A 81 -6.33 16.18 13.33
C GLY A 81 -5.84 15.00 14.18
N LYS A 82 -6.34 14.94 15.42
CA LYS A 82 -6.11 13.81 16.34
C LYS A 82 -7.01 12.60 16.04
N THR A 83 -8.17 12.85 15.46
CA THR A 83 -9.12 11.81 15.05
C THR A 83 -8.96 11.57 13.56
N PHE A 84 -8.85 10.29 13.17
CA PHE A 84 -8.76 9.92 11.76
C PHE A 84 -10.05 10.29 11.04
N THR A 85 -9.90 11.06 9.97
CA THR A 85 -10.95 11.34 8.98
C THR A 85 -10.31 11.19 7.60
N ALA A 86 -11.09 10.86 6.60
CA ALA A 86 -10.57 10.68 5.25
C ALA A 86 -11.64 11.02 4.22
N LYS A 87 -11.20 11.60 3.10
CA LYS A 87 -12.03 11.87 1.93
C LYS A 87 -11.46 11.14 0.72
N PRO A 88 -12.26 10.83 -0.32
CA PRO A 88 -11.73 10.26 -1.54
C PRO A 88 -10.68 11.21 -2.16
N LYS A 89 -9.67 10.61 -2.81
CA LYS A 89 -8.81 11.34 -3.74
C LYS A 89 -9.63 11.91 -4.91
N PRO A 90 -9.14 12.93 -5.62
CA PRO A 90 -9.79 13.40 -6.85
C PRO A 90 -9.99 12.25 -7.85
N ASP A 91 -11.13 12.24 -8.56
CA ASP A 91 -11.49 11.16 -9.49
C ASP A 91 -10.41 10.88 -10.55
N ALA A 92 -9.73 11.93 -11.04
CA ALA A 92 -8.62 11.78 -11.99
C ALA A 92 -7.41 11.06 -11.39
N GLU A 93 -7.12 11.27 -10.11
CA GLU A 93 -6.05 10.57 -9.38
C GLU A 93 -6.44 9.11 -9.13
N ILE A 94 -7.68 8.85 -8.73
CA ILE A 94 -8.23 7.49 -8.60
C ILE A 94 -8.15 6.75 -9.93
N ALA A 95 -8.59 7.36 -11.03
CA ALA A 95 -8.51 6.76 -12.36
C ALA A 95 -7.07 6.41 -12.75
N SER A 96 -6.10 7.28 -12.41
CA SER A 96 -4.68 7.03 -12.63
C SER A 96 -4.15 5.85 -11.80
N LEU A 97 -4.60 5.72 -10.54
CA LEU A 97 -4.25 4.58 -9.68
C LEU A 97 -4.87 3.26 -10.19
N LEU A 98 -6.13 3.30 -10.66
CA LEU A 98 -6.81 2.14 -11.24
C LEU A 98 -6.21 1.69 -12.58
N ALA A 99 -5.59 2.61 -13.33
CA ALA A 99 -4.88 2.28 -14.56
C ALA A 99 -3.52 1.60 -14.33
N LYS A 100 -2.96 1.67 -13.10
CA LYS A 100 -1.70 1.00 -12.77
C LYS A 100 -1.86 -0.51 -12.89
N ARG A 101 -0.94 -1.14 -13.63
CA ARG A 101 -0.86 -2.59 -13.75
C ARG A 101 0.12 -3.12 -12.70
N SER A 102 -0.15 -4.35 -12.26
CA SER A 102 0.80 -5.17 -11.52
C SER A 102 2.16 -5.13 -12.20
N SER A 103 3.19 -4.74 -11.46
CA SER A 103 4.58 -4.84 -11.91
C SER A 103 5.11 -6.23 -11.58
N CYS A 104 5.66 -6.92 -12.59
CA CYS A 104 6.44 -8.15 -12.42
C CYS A 104 5.75 -9.28 -11.64
N GLY A 105 4.42 -9.44 -11.79
CA GLY A 105 3.66 -10.52 -11.16
C GLY A 105 3.29 -10.30 -9.70
N LYS A 106 3.50 -9.08 -9.17
CA LYS A 106 3.11 -8.69 -7.81
C LYS A 106 1.66 -8.26 -7.71
N ASP A 107 1.03 -8.41 -6.56
CA ASP A 107 -0.36 -8.01 -6.37
C ASP A 107 -0.53 -6.49 -6.48
N THR A 108 -1.69 -6.07 -6.97
CA THR A 108 -2.14 -4.67 -6.99
C THR A 108 -3.48 -4.60 -6.28
N LEU A 109 -3.52 -3.90 -5.16
CA LEU A 109 -4.70 -3.75 -4.30
C LEU A 109 -5.05 -2.27 -4.11
N TYR A 110 -6.29 -2.02 -3.70
CA TYR A 110 -6.80 -0.67 -3.46
C TYR A 110 -7.44 -0.58 -2.08
N PHE A 111 -7.09 0.47 -1.32
CA PHE A 111 -7.64 0.69 0.01
C PHE A 111 -8.25 2.09 0.17
N SER A 112 -9.53 2.26 0.47
CA SER A 112 -10.60 1.25 0.46
C SER A 112 -11.63 1.57 -0.61
N LEU A 113 -12.32 0.54 -1.10
CA LEU A 113 -13.24 0.64 -2.24
C LEU A 113 -14.40 1.62 -2.02
N ARG A 114 -14.70 1.99 -0.77
CA ARG A 114 -15.71 3.01 -0.43
C ARG A 114 -15.39 4.40 -1.00
N TYR A 115 -14.11 4.66 -1.30
CA TYR A 115 -13.67 5.94 -1.88
C TYR A 115 -13.73 5.96 -3.41
N LEU A 116 -14.19 4.88 -4.05
CA LEU A 116 -14.39 4.87 -5.50
C LEU A 116 -15.61 5.73 -5.88
N PRO A 117 -15.60 6.42 -7.03
CA PRO A 117 -16.75 7.18 -7.51
C PRO A 117 -18.04 6.36 -7.61
N VAL A 118 -17.93 5.09 -8.01
CA VAL A 118 -19.06 4.16 -8.12
C VAL A 118 -19.66 3.75 -6.76
N ALA A 119 -18.96 3.98 -5.65
CA ALA A 119 -19.42 3.67 -4.30
C ALA A 119 -20.07 4.89 -3.60
N HIS A 120 -20.03 6.07 -4.21
CA HIS A 120 -20.61 7.28 -3.65
C HIS A 120 -22.13 7.11 -3.43
N GLY A 121 -22.58 7.36 -2.19
CA GLY A 121 -23.98 7.18 -1.78
C GLY A 121 -24.39 5.72 -1.51
N ILE A 122 -23.47 4.75 -1.68
CA ILE A 122 -23.71 3.34 -1.36
C ILE A 122 -22.93 2.95 -0.10
N LEU A 123 -21.66 3.35 -0.01
CA LEU A 123 -20.77 3.05 1.12
C LEU A 123 -20.35 4.35 1.82
N GLU A 124 -20.47 4.38 3.14
CA GLU A 124 -20.14 5.56 3.95
C GLU A 124 -18.63 5.72 4.22
N TYR A 125 -18.16 6.96 4.21
CA TYR A 125 -16.78 7.33 4.55
C TYR A 125 -16.68 8.66 5.29
#